data_AF-A0A427FA81-F1
#
_entry.id   AF-A0A427FA81-F1
#
_cell.length_a   1.000
_cell.length_b   1.000
_cell.length_c   1.000
_cell.angle_alpha   90.00
_cell.angle_beta   90.00
_cell.angle_gamma   90.00
#
_symmetry.space_group_name_H-M   'P 1'
#
loop_
_entity.id
_entity.type
_entity.pdbx_description
1 polymer ?
#
loop_
_entity_poly.entity_id
_entity_poly.type
_entity_poly.pdbx_seq_one_letter_code
_entity_poly.pdbx_strand_id
1 'polypeptide(L)'
;MLRGEEFKKIYLEMVVNDDLVVDVGASNSEAFFEGLTSFNAGHDEVDLFMVPVVPGAKEQAESILTARMLAAMGVEKERIRVVFNRVKRDVSEEFPEIIYAAESTGEFIADPRCMVFENDIYADLADLKMSIKVACEKLVPNLKEIKEGLRKHASSPDEYYRLVKMLNVGKKAESTSRQLDEAFLVLCGGGYE
;
A
#
# COMPACT_ATOMS: atom_id res chain seq x y z
N MET A 1 12.56 0.24 -17.79
CA MET A 1 13.41 1.45 -17.80
C MET A 1 12.60 2.56 -18.44
N LEU A 2 12.08 3.46 -17.62
CA LEU A 2 11.37 4.65 -18.06
C LEU A 2 12.33 5.49 -18.91
N ARG A 3 12.02 5.72 -20.19
CA ARG A 3 12.81 6.61 -21.05
C ARG A 3 12.42 8.08 -20.79
N GLY A 4 13.31 9.04 -21.09
CA GLY A 4 13.04 10.47 -20.83
C GLY A 4 11.73 11.01 -21.41
N GLU A 5 11.28 10.53 -22.58
CA GLU A 5 9.98 10.90 -23.14
C GLU A 5 8.78 10.32 -22.38
N GLU A 6 8.93 9.14 -21.78
CA GLU A 6 7.88 8.51 -20.97
C GLU A 6 7.74 9.24 -19.63
N PHE A 7 8.86 9.61 -19.00
CA PHE A 7 8.83 10.38 -17.77
C PHE A 7 8.17 11.75 -17.96
N LYS A 8 8.47 12.46 -19.05
CA LYS A 8 7.83 13.75 -19.34
C LYS A 8 6.30 13.65 -19.40
N LYS A 9 5.76 12.55 -19.93
CA LYS A 9 4.30 12.32 -19.93
C LYS A 9 3.77 12.15 -18.51
N ILE A 10 4.43 11.33 -17.69
CA ILE A 10 4.05 11.13 -16.29
C ILE A 10 4.09 12.46 -15.53
N TYR A 11 5.16 13.26 -15.73
CA TYR A 11 5.28 14.58 -15.12
C TYR A 11 4.13 15.51 -15.52
N LEU A 12 3.76 15.56 -16.80
CA LEU A 12 2.62 16.36 -17.23
C LEU A 12 1.30 15.89 -16.62
N GLU A 13 1.10 14.59 -16.44
CA GLU A 13 -0.08 14.08 -15.73
C GLU A 13 -0.09 14.50 -14.25
N MET A 14 1.07 14.49 -13.57
CA MET A 14 1.18 14.97 -12.18
C MET A 14 0.84 16.47 -12.08
N VAL A 15 1.26 17.29 -13.05
CA VAL A 15 0.98 18.75 -13.05
C VAL A 15 -0.49 19.07 -13.33
N VAL A 16 -1.20 18.24 -14.12
CA VAL A 16 -2.56 18.56 -14.60
C VAL A 16 -3.65 18.00 -13.69
N ASN A 17 -3.38 16.96 -12.91
CA ASN A 17 -4.37 16.27 -12.10
C ASN A 17 -4.12 16.49 -10.61
N ASP A 18 -5.15 16.94 -9.88
CA ASP A 18 -5.07 17.12 -8.43
C ASP A 18 -5.08 15.78 -7.65
N ASP A 19 -5.82 14.78 -8.16
CA ASP A 19 -6.01 13.48 -7.53
C ASP A 19 -5.33 12.37 -8.33
N LEU A 20 -4.04 12.15 -8.10
CA LEU A 20 -3.26 11.14 -8.82
C LEU A 20 -2.48 10.20 -7.88
N VAL A 21 -2.57 8.90 -8.16
CA VAL A 21 -1.71 7.88 -7.53
C VAL A 21 -0.75 7.34 -8.57
N VAL A 22 0.56 7.53 -8.33
CA VAL A 22 1.63 7.02 -9.19
C VAL A 22 2.23 5.76 -8.57
N ASP A 23 1.90 4.59 -9.12
CA ASP A 23 2.49 3.32 -8.69
C ASP A 23 3.82 3.07 -9.40
N VAL A 24 4.92 3.17 -8.64
CA VAL A 24 6.29 2.99 -9.14
C VAL A 24 6.85 1.67 -8.63
N GLY A 25 6.93 0.68 -9.52
CA GLY A 25 7.56 -0.60 -9.19
C GLY A 25 9.05 -0.44 -8.84
N ALA A 26 9.54 -1.30 -7.95
CA ALA A 26 10.91 -1.24 -7.42
C ALA A 26 12.02 -1.22 -8.51
N SER A 27 11.79 -1.85 -9.66
CA SER A 27 12.75 -1.85 -10.78
C SER A 27 12.75 -0.57 -11.62
N ASN A 28 11.83 0.38 -11.34
CA ASN A 28 11.73 1.66 -12.03
C ASN A 28 11.88 2.87 -11.08
N SER A 29 12.06 2.67 -9.77
CA SER A 29 12.16 3.75 -8.78
C SER A 29 13.34 4.69 -9.06
N GLU A 30 14.53 4.14 -9.32
CA GLU A 30 15.72 4.93 -9.68
C GLU A 30 15.48 5.80 -10.91
N ALA A 31 14.95 5.21 -12.00
CA ALA A 31 14.65 5.93 -13.23
C ALA A 31 13.56 7.02 -13.03
N PHE A 32 12.60 6.78 -12.14
CA PHE A 32 11.60 7.78 -11.77
C PHE A 32 12.23 8.94 -11.00
N PHE A 33 13.13 8.67 -10.07
CA PHE A 33 13.86 9.70 -9.31
C PHE A 33 14.83 10.51 -10.20
N GLU A 34 15.52 9.85 -11.14
CA GLU A 34 16.31 10.55 -12.17
C GLU A 34 15.42 11.46 -13.03
N GLY A 35 14.22 11.00 -13.37
CA GLY A 35 13.22 11.82 -14.02
C GLY A 35 12.87 13.07 -13.21
N LEU A 36 12.54 12.91 -11.92
CA LEU A 36 12.19 14.04 -11.05
C LEU A 36 13.34 15.06 -10.92
N THR A 37 14.58 14.59 -10.82
CA THR A 37 15.77 15.47 -10.74
C THR A 37 16.13 16.15 -12.06
N SER A 38 15.61 15.66 -13.20
CA SER A 38 15.78 16.33 -14.49
C SER A 38 14.97 17.63 -14.63
N PHE A 39 14.00 17.85 -13.73
CA PHE A 39 13.25 19.10 -13.59
C PHE A 39 13.73 19.83 -12.33
N ASN A 40 13.80 21.17 -12.41
CA ASN A 40 14.10 21.96 -11.22
C ASN A 40 12.98 21.79 -10.19
N ALA A 41 13.31 21.23 -9.02
CA ALA A 41 12.35 20.87 -7.97
C ALA A 41 11.17 19.99 -8.47
N GLY A 42 11.42 19.06 -9.41
CA GLY A 42 10.35 18.24 -9.98
C GLY A 42 9.57 17.37 -8.98
N HIS A 43 10.11 17.16 -7.78
CA HIS A 43 9.41 16.48 -6.69
C HIS A 43 8.29 17.32 -6.07
N ASP A 44 8.22 18.63 -6.31
CA ASP A 44 7.18 19.52 -5.75
C ASP A 44 5.76 19.17 -6.21
N GLU A 45 5.61 18.49 -7.35
CA GLU A 45 4.32 18.02 -7.85
C GLU A 45 3.78 16.78 -7.11
N VAL A 46 4.47 16.29 -6.07
CA VAL A 46 4.09 15.08 -5.34
C VAL A 46 3.89 15.38 -3.85
N ASP A 47 2.65 15.53 -3.40
CA ASP A 47 2.38 15.89 -2.00
C ASP A 47 2.86 14.84 -1.00
N LEU A 48 2.87 13.57 -1.39
CA LEU A 48 3.17 12.46 -0.51
C LEU A 48 3.90 11.32 -1.23
N PHE A 49 5.06 10.94 -0.72
CA PHE A 49 5.79 9.73 -1.06
C PHE A 49 5.52 8.64 -0.02
N MET A 50 4.69 7.66 -0.40
CA MET A 50 4.41 6.46 0.39
C MET A 50 5.44 5.37 0.08
N VAL A 51 6.19 4.91 1.09
CA VAL A 51 7.19 3.84 0.98
C VAL A 51 6.70 2.59 1.73
N PRO A 52 6.09 1.61 1.03
CA PRO A 52 5.68 0.37 1.66
C PRO A 52 6.90 -0.52 1.95
N VAL A 53 6.97 -1.07 3.16
CA VAL A 53 8.06 -1.96 3.62
C VAL A 53 7.49 -3.27 4.13
N VAL A 54 8.18 -4.39 3.88
CA VAL A 54 7.87 -5.72 4.44
C VAL A 54 8.97 -6.14 5.43
N PRO A 55 8.72 -7.08 6.37
CA PRO A 55 9.60 -7.25 7.54
C PRO A 55 10.98 -7.85 7.26
N GLY A 56 11.26 -8.30 6.02
CA GLY A 56 12.58 -8.83 5.69
C GLY A 56 13.68 -7.77 5.75
N ALA A 57 14.84 -8.12 6.31
CA ALA A 57 15.95 -7.17 6.52
C ALA A 57 16.44 -6.53 5.21
N LYS A 58 16.49 -7.31 4.12
CA LYS A 58 16.88 -6.78 2.82
C LYS A 58 15.87 -5.73 2.33
N GLU A 59 14.59 -6.04 2.44
CA GLU A 59 13.49 -5.18 2.02
C GLU A 59 13.42 -3.89 2.87
N GLN A 60 13.72 -3.99 4.18
CA GLN A 60 13.89 -2.82 5.05
C GLN A 60 15.07 -1.95 4.60
N ALA A 61 16.25 -2.53 4.34
CA ALA A 61 17.42 -1.80 3.87
C ALA A 61 17.17 -1.08 2.52
N GLU A 62 16.49 -1.73 1.57
CA GLU A 62 16.10 -1.13 0.29
C GLU A 62 15.08 0.02 0.47
N SER A 63 14.13 -0.14 1.40
CA SER A 63 13.15 0.89 1.73
C SER A 63 13.80 2.11 2.41
N ILE A 64 14.76 1.88 3.31
CA ILE A 64 15.57 2.95 3.92
C ILE A 64 16.32 3.70 2.83
N LEU A 65 17.01 3.00 1.91
CA LEU A 65 17.73 3.66 0.81
C LEU A 65 16.80 4.54 -0.01
N THR A 66 15.61 4.02 -0.36
CA THR A 66 14.58 4.76 -1.11
C THR A 66 14.17 6.04 -0.39
N ALA A 67 13.84 5.97 0.90
CA ALA A 67 13.44 7.14 1.70
C ALA A 67 14.57 8.18 1.80
N ARG A 68 15.81 7.72 1.95
CA ARG A 68 16.98 8.62 2.03
C ARG A 68 17.31 9.28 0.71
N MET A 69 17.10 8.59 -0.41
CA MET A 69 17.23 9.19 -1.74
C MET A 69 16.23 10.34 -1.94
N LEU A 70 14.97 10.16 -1.52
CA LEU A 70 13.96 11.22 -1.56
C LEU A 70 14.39 12.43 -0.71
N ALA A 71 14.84 12.20 0.52
CA ALA A 71 15.34 13.27 1.38
C ALA A 71 16.55 13.99 0.76
N ALA A 72 17.49 13.25 0.16
CA ALA A 72 18.65 13.82 -0.52
C ALA A 72 18.27 14.64 -1.77
N MET A 73 17.12 14.37 -2.38
CA MET A 73 16.56 15.17 -3.48
C MET A 73 15.88 16.47 -3.01
N GLY A 74 15.78 16.69 -1.69
CA GLY A 74 15.15 17.86 -1.09
C GLY A 74 13.69 17.67 -0.70
N VAL A 75 13.16 16.44 -0.75
CA VAL A 75 11.79 16.18 -0.29
C VAL A 75 11.74 16.33 1.22
N GLU A 76 10.82 17.17 1.70
CA GLU A 76 10.60 17.39 3.13
C GLU A 76 10.21 16.10 3.86
N LYS A 77 10.71 15.94 5.08
CA LYS A 77 10.44 14.77 5.94
C LYS A 77 8.95 14.47 6.06
N GLU A 78 8.13 15.51 6.16
CA GLU A 78 6.67 15.43 6.29
C GLU A 78 5.99 14.84 5.05
N ARG A 79 6.70 14.70 3.93
CA ARG A 79 6.17 14.12 2.68
C ARG A 79 6.68 12.70 2.44
N ILE A 80 7.60 12.18 3.25
CA ILE A 80 8.13 10.81 3.13
C ILE A 80 7.55 9.96 4.26
N ARG A 81 6.66 9.03 3.94
CA ARG A 81 5.92 8.21 4.92
C ARG A 81 6.10 6.73 4.64
N VAL A 82 6.50 5.98 5.66
CA VAL A 82 6.59 4.52 5.59
C VAL A 82 5.25 3.88 5.92
N VAL A 83 4.87 2.85 5.17
CA VAL A 83 3.74 1.96 5.49
C VAL A 83 4.27 0.57 5.80
N PHE A 84 4.08 0.11 7.03
CA PHE A 84 4.50 -1.22 7.46
C PHE A 84 3.54 -2.28 6.91
N ASN A 85 3.95 -2.99 5.86
CA ASN A 85 3.11 -3.94 5.15
C ASN A 85 3.40 -5.38 5.59
N ARG A 86 2.35 -6.22 5.57
CA ARG A 86 2.39 -7.62 6.01
C ARG A 86 2.85 -7.80 7.46
N VAL A 87 2.42 -6.90 8.33
CA VAL A 87 2.64 -7.03 9.77
C VAL A 87 1.92 -8.27 10.29
N LYS A 88 2.58 -9.08 11.12
CA LYS A 88 1.96 -10.27 11.71
C LYS A 88 1.48 -10.04 13.13
N ARG A 89 2.25 -9.29 13.92
CA ARG A 89 2.06 -9.13 15.36
C ARG A 89 2.38 -7.72 15.83
N ASP A 90 3.62 -7.28 15.66
CA ASP A 90 4.12 -6.04 16.23
C ASP A 90 5.16 -5.38 15.32
N VAL A 91 4.93 -4.11 15.01
CA VAL A 91 5.77 -3.35 14.08
C VAL A 91 7.17 -3.11 14.66
N SER A 92 7.29 -2.85 15.95
CA SER A 92 8.58 -2.55 16.60
C SER A 92 9.50 -3.76 16.61
N GLU A 93 8.93 -4.96 16.81
CA GLU A 93 9.68 -6.22 16.75
C GLU A 93 10.03 -6.64 15.32
N GLU A 94 9.12 -6.42 14.36
CA GLU A 94 9.27 -6.94 13.00
C GLU A 94 10.06 -5.99 12.07
N PHE A 95 10.10 -4.69 12.37
CA PHE A 95 10.70 -3.66 11.52
C PHE A 95 11.75 -2.78 12.23
N PRO A 96 12.69 -3.36 13.01
CA PRO A 96 13.58 -2.57 13.87
C PRO A 96 14.53 -1.67 13.07
N GLU A 97 14.95 -2.07 11.87
CA GLU A 97 15.96 -1.34 11.09
C GLU A 97 15.42 -0.02 10.54
N ILE A 98 14.23 -0.05 9.95
CA ILE A 98 13.63 1.16 9.35
C ILE A 98 13.11 2.14 10.41
N ILE A 99 12.64 1.63 11.56
CA ILE A 99 12.26 2.46 12.70
C ILE A 99 13.50 3.19 13.24
N TYR A 100 14.57 2.44 13.51
CA TYR A 100 15.83 3.04 13.97
C TYR A 100 16.39 4.05 12.97
N ALA A 101 16.33 3.76 11.66
CA ALA A 101 16.77 4.69 10.63
C ALA A 101 15.96 5.99 10.65
N ALA A 102 14.62 5.91 10.74
CA ALA A 102 13.76 7.09 10.81
C ALA A 102 14.07 7.97 12.03
N GLU A 103 14.28 7.35 13.20
CA GLU A 103 14.59 8.04 14.45
C GLU A 103 15.99 8.67 14.44
N SER A 104 16.98 7.94 13.94
CA SER A 104 18.39 8.37 13.99
C SER A 104 18.74 9.41 12.94
N THR A 105 18.14 9.37 11.74
CA THR A 105 18.42 10.34 10.68
C THR A 105 17.44 11.51 10.69
N GLY A 106 16.19 11.27 11.10
CA GLY A 106 15.13 12.27 11.04
C GLY A 106 14.71 12.64 9.62
N GLU A 107 15.08 11.86 8.60
CA GLU A 107 14.88 12.17 7.17
C GLU A 107 13.48 11.79 6.65
N PHE A 108 12.76 10.89 7.35
CA PHE A 108 11.41 10.44 6.98
C PHE A 108 10.59 10.07 8.21
N ILE A 109 9.29 9.79 8.05
CA ILE A 109 8.40 9.36 9.14
C ILE A 109 8.02 7.88 8.98
N ALA A 110 8.27 7.11 10.03
CA ALA A 110 7.89 5.70 10.14
C ALA A 110 7.04 5.49 11.40
N ASP A 111 5.78 5.94 11.36
CA ASP A 111 4.82 5.80 12.47
C ASP A 111 4.30 4.35 12.53
N PRO A 112 4.54 3.59 13.62
CA PRO A 112 4.11 2.19 13.72
C PRO A 112 2.62 1.94 13.54
N ARG A 113 1.78 2.97 13.69
CA ARG A 113 0.33 2.89 13.47
C ARG A 113 -0.02 2.85 11.97
N CYS A 114 0.88 3.31 11.09
CA CYS A 114 0.73 3.26 9.65
C CYS A 114 1.10 1.87 9.13
N MET A 115 0.25 0.89 9.42
CA MET A 115 0.52 -0.52 9.12
C MET A 115 -0.60 -1.19 8.32
N VAL A 116 -0.30 -2.32 7.70
CA VAL A 116 -1.25 -3.22 7.06
C VAL A 116 -0.93 -4.64 7.50
N PHE A 117 -1.90 -5.34 8.10
CA PHE A 117 -1.69 -6.71 8.53
C PHE A 117 -1.56 -7.67 7.35
N GLU A 118 -0.74 -8.70 7.53
CA GLU A 118 -0.75 -9.85 6.64
C GLU A 118 -2.11 -10.55 6.73
N ASN A 119 -2.74 -10.75 5.57
CA ASN A 119 -4.08 -11.32 5.50
C ASN A 119 -4.27 -12.06 4.18
N ASP A 120 -4.81 -13.27 4.23
CA ASP A 120 -5.11 -14.10 3.06
C ASP A 120 -6.26 -13.53 2.21
N ILE A 121 -7.05 -12.58 2.74
CA ILE A 121 -8.11 -11.87 2.01
C ILE A 121 -7.61 -11.26 0.70
N TYR A 122 -6.37 -10.75 0.65
CA TYR A 122 -5.84 -10.09 -0.53
C TYR A 122 -5.67 -11.05 -1.72
N ALA A 123 -5.29 -12.30 -1.45
CA ALA A 123 -5.19 -13.34 -2.49
C ALA A 123 -6.58 -13.71 -3.03
N ASP A 124 -7.56 -13.89 -2.13
CA ASP A 124 -8.92 -14.19 -2.53
C ASP A 124 -9.59 -13.04 -3.30
N LEU A 125 -9.34 -11.78 -2.89
CA LEU A 125 -9.80 -10.59 -3.60
C LEU A 125 -9.21 -10.51 -5.01
N ALA A 126 -7.91 -10.79 -5.17
CA ALA A 126 -7.24 -10.81 -6.46
C ALA A 126 -7.82 -11.90 -7.38
N ASP A 127 -8.01 -13.11 -6.85
CA ASP A 127 -8.60 -14.23 -7.59
C ASP A 127 -10.04 -13.95 -8.02
N LEU A 128 -10.80 -13.26 -7.17
CA LEU A 128 -12.17 -12.82 -7.47
C LEU A 128 -12.23 -11.54 -8.32
N LYS A 129 -11.09 -10.90 -8.61
CA LYS A 129 -10.97 -9.61 -9.29
C LYS A 129 -11.86 -8.54 -8.65
N MET A 130 -11.83 -8.47 -7.32
CA MET A 130 -12.72 -7.66 -6.52
C MET A 130 -11.93 -6.73 -5.60
N SER A 131 -12.35 -5.47 -5.48
CA SER A 131 -11.80 -4.57 -4.47
C SER A 131 -12.47 -4.79 -3.11
N ILE A 132 -11.80 -4.37 -2.03
CA ILE A 132 -12.37 -4.51 -0.69
C ILE A 132 -13.69 -3.75 -0.53
N LYS A 133 -13.82 -2.56 -1.15
CA LYS A 133 -15.06 -1.78 -1.19
C LYS A 133 -16.21 -2.58 -1.82
N VAL A 134 -15.96 -3.18 -2.99
CA VAL A 134 -16.96 -4.01 -3.67
C VAL A 134 -17.32 -5.25 -2.83
N ALA A 135 -16.35 -5.83 -2.12
CA ALA A 135 -16.61 -6.94 -1.22
C ALA A 135 -17.51 -6.54 -0.04
N CYS A 136 -17.27 -5.37 0.57
CA CYS A 136 -18.14 -4.80 1.62
C CYS A 136 -19.56 -4.61 1.10
N GLU A 137 -19.73 -4.06 -0.10
CA GLU A 137 -21.05 -3.79 -0.69
C GLU A 137 -21.79 -5.06 -1.13
N LYS A 138 -21.07 -6.06 -1.68
CA LYS A 138 -21.69 -7.21 -2.36
C LYS A 138 -21.65 -8.52 -1.60
N LEU A 139 -20.62 -8.77 -0.78
CA LEU A 139 -20.46 -10.06 -0.11
C LEU A 139 -20.97 -10.02 1.33
N VAL A 140 -20.70 -8.95 2.06
CA VAL A 140 -21.09 -8.82 3.48
C VAL A 140 -22.61 -8.92 3.67
N PRO A 141 -23.47 -8.24 2.88
CA PRO A 141 -24.93 -8.37 3.05
C PRO A 141 -25.47 -9.75 2.65
N ASN A 142 -24.75 -10.47 1.79
CA ASN A 142 -25.21 -11.70 1.15
C ASN A 142 -24.56 -12.98 1.72
N LEU A 143 -23.93 -12.89 2.90
CA LEU A 143 -23.26 -14.04 3.54
C LEU A 143 -24.15 -15.27 3.73
N LYS A 144 -25.46 -15.07 3.97
CA LYS A 144 -26.40 -16.18 4.12
C LYS A 144 -26.57 -16.95 2.80
N GLU A 145 -26.75 -16.25 1.71
CA GLU A 145 -26.92 -16.84 0.37
C GLU A 145 -25.64 -17.58 -0.06
N ILE A 146 -24.47 -17.00 0.19
CA ILE A 146 -23.18 -17.63 -0.08
C ILE A 146 -23.05 -18.96 0.68
N LYS A 147 -23.41 -18.99 1.97
CA LYS A 147 -23.40 -20.21 2.80
C LYS A 147 -24.38 -21.26 2.30
N GLU A 148 -25.56 -20.86 1.81
CA GLU A 148 -26.52 -21.78 1.20
C GLU A 148 -26.01 -22.32 -0.13
N GLY A 149 -25.37 -21.49 -0.95
CA GLY A 149 -24.72 -21.86 -2.20
C GLY A 149 -23.66 -22.96 -2.01
N LEU A 150 -22.84 -22.86 -0.96
CA LEU A 150 -21.83 -23.88 -0.65
C LEU A 150 -22.43 -25.28 -0.48
N ARG A 151 -23.62 -25.38 0.13
CA ARG A 151 -24.32 -26.67 0.29
C ARG A 151 -24.88 -27.18 -1.04
N LYS A 152 -25.40 -26.27 -1.87
CA LYS A 152 -26.00 -26.60 -3.17
C LYS A 152 -24.97 -27.03 -4.21
N HIS A 153 -23.78 -26.44 -4.18
CA HIS A 153 -22.72 -26.66 -5.16
C HIS A 153 -21.58 -27.53 -4.64
N ALA A 154 -21.80 -28.31 -3.57
CA ALA A 154 -20.78 -29.17 -2.98
C ALA A 154 -20.19 -30.21 -3.95
N SER A 155 -20.93 -30.59 -4.99
CA SER A 155 -20.49 -31.51 -6.04
C SER A 155 -19.86 -30.82 -7.26
N SER A 156 -19.76 -29.49 -7.26
CA SER A 156 -19.18 -28.68 -8.35
C SER A 156 -17.91 -27.99 -7.84
N PRO A 157 -16.71 -28.59 -7.99
CA PRO A 157 -15.49 -28.10 -7.36
C PRO A 157 -15.21 -26.62 -7.61
N ASP A 158 -15.25 -26.17 -8.87
CA ASP A 158 -14.91 -24.78 -9.22
C ASP A 158 -15.85 -23.76 -8.56
N GLU A 159 -17.15 -24.01 -8.61
CA GLU A 159 -18.15 -23.13 -8.00
C GLU A 159 -18.08 -23.18 -6.46
N TYR A 160 -17.84 -24.36 -5.90
CA TYR A 160 -17.61 -24.52 -4.48
C TYR A 160 -16.41 -23.70 -4.01
N TYR A 161 -15.26 -23.83 -4.68
CA TYR A 161 -14.05 -23.06 -4.34
C TYR A 161 -14.27 -21.55 -4.49
N ARG A 162 -14.96 -21.12 -5.54
CA ARG A 162 -15.35 -19.71 -5.71
C ARG A 162 -16.17 -19.21 -4.52
N LEU A 163 -17.18 -19.97 -4.09
CA LEU A 163 -18.03 -19.60 -2.95
C LEU A 163 -17.27 -19.62 -1.61
N VAL A 164 -16.27 -20.51 -1.45
CA VAL A 164 -15.38 -20.50 -0.28
C VAL A 164 -14.60 -19.18 -0.21
N LYS A 165 -14.02 -18.74 -1.32
CA LYS A 165 -13.31 -17.44 -1.38
C LYS A 165 -14.25 -16.27 -1.09
N MET A 166 -15.44 -16.25 -1.71
CA MET A 166 -16.45 -15.22 -1.44
C MET A 166 -16.85 -15.18 0.04
N LEU A 167 -16.97 -16.34 0.69
CA LEU A 167 -17.27 -16.43 2.12
C LEU A 167 -16.11 -15.92 2.97
N ASN A 168 -14.86 -16.27 2.65
CA ASN A 168 -13.67 -15.81 3.37
C ASN A 168 -13.54 -14.29 3.30
N VAL A 169 -13.61 -13.75 2.08
CA VAL A 169 -13.59 -12.30 1.84
C VAL A 169 -14.75 -11.62 2.57
N GLY A 170 -15.98 -12.08 2.40
CA GLY A 170 -17.14 -11.44 3.02
C GLY A 170 -17.10 -11.45 4.55
N LYS A 171 -16.41 -12.41 5.18
CA LYS A 171 -16.22 -12.43 6.64
C LYS A 171 -15.12 -11.49 7.15
N LYS A 172 -14.18 -11.09 6.28
CA LYS A 172 -13.00 -10.29 6.66
C LYS A 172 -13.06 -8.85 6.15
N ALA A 173 -13.88 -8.59 5.12
CA ALA A 173 -13.89 -7.32 4.38
C ALA A 173 -14.09 -6.09 5.27
N GLU A 174 -15.07 -6.06 6.17
CA GLU A 174 -15.33 -4.88 7.01
C GLU A 174 -14.17 -4.57 7.96
N SER A 175 -13.62 -5.59 8.64
CA SER A 175 -12.49 -5.40 9.54
C SER A 175 -11.22 -4.98 8.79
N THR A 176 -10.96 -5.57 7.63
CA THR A 176 -9.81 -5.20 6.80
C THR A 176 -10.00 -3.80 6.22
N SER A 177 -11.20 -3.41 5.82
CA SER A 177 -11.48 -2.06 5.32
C SER A 177 -11.20 -1.02 6.40
N ARG A 178 -11.72 -1.23 7.62
CA ARG A 178 -11.47 -0.33 8.75
C ARG A 178 -9.98 -0.18 9.06
N GLN A 179 -9.26 -1.29 9.01
CA GLN A 179 -7.81 -1.30 9.25
C GLN A 179 -7.04 -0.51 8.18
N LEU A 180 -7.44 -0.60 6.90
CA LEU A 180 -6.87 0.22 5.83
C LEU A 180 -7.21 1.71 6.00
N ASP A 181 -8.43 2.03 6.44
CA ASP A 181 -8.83 3.41 6.74
C ASP A 181 -8.00 3.99 7.91
N GLU A 182 -7.77 3.21 8.96
CA GLU A 182 -6.89 3.61 10.08
C GLU A 182 -5.46 3.88 9.61
N ALA A 183 -4.90 3.01 8.75
CA ALA A 183 -3.58 3.19 8.18
C ALA A 183 -3.49 4.45 7.30
N PHE A 184 -4.53 4.69 6.49
CA PHE A 184 -4.63 5.86 5.61
C PHE A 184 -4.73 7.17 6.39
N LEU A 185 -5.50 7.20 7.48
CA LEU A 185 -5.57 8.37 8.36
C LEU A 185 -4.20 8.74 8.92
N VAL A 186 -3.44 7.75 9.43
CA VAL A 186 -2.07 7.98 9.93
C VAL A 186 -1.14 8.43 8.80
N LEU A 187 -1.24 7.79 7.62
CA LEU A 187 -0.43 8.11 6.44
C LEU A 187 -0.57 9.59 6.04
N CYS A 188 -1.81 10.09 6.00
CA CYS A 188 -2.13 11.48 5.65
C CYS A 188 -1.90 12.48 6.79
N GLY A 189 -1.33 12.06 7.93
CA GLY A 189 -1.11 12.94 9.09
C GLY A 189 -2.36 13.25 9.91
N GLY A 190 -3.47 12.56 9.65
CA GLY A 190 -4.68 12.59 10.46
C GLY A 190 -4.54 11.73 11.71
N GLY A 191 -3.93 12.28 12.76
CA GLY A 191 -4.09 11.76 14.12
C GLY A 191 -5.33 12.40 14.75
N TYR A 192 -6.24 11.59 15.31
CA TYR A 192 -7.36 12.06 16.12
C TYR A 192 -6.88 13.11 17.13
N GLU A 193 -7.43 14.33 17.05
CA GLU A 193 -7.54 15.22 18.22
C GLU A 193 -8.40 14.56 19.30
#